data_AF-A0AAW9QKV4-F1
#
_entry.id   AF-A0AAW9QKV4-F1
#
_cell.length_a   1.000
_cell.length_b   1.000
_cell.length_c   1.000
_cell.angle_alpha   90.00
_cell.angle_beta   90.00
_cell.angle_gamma   90.00
#
_symmetry.space_group_name_H-M   'P 1'
#
loop_
_entity.id
_entity.type
_entity.pdbx_description
1 polymer ?
#
loop_
_entity_poly.entity_id
_entity_poly.type
_entity_poly.pdbx_seq_one_letter_code
_entity_poly.pdbx_strand_id
1 'polypeptide(L)' 'MSKRVYLTLADTVYEALERWAEDQGRPVANLAAYLVEKAVEKAQEDEKIPSKEKKEPIVDR' A
#
# COMPACT_ATOMS: atom_id res chain seq x y z
N MET A 1 12.83 -6.46 -2.76
CA MET A 1 12.96 -5.45 -3.83
C MET A 1 11.81 -4.47 -3.70
N SER A 2 12.07 -3.16 -3.58
CA SER A 2 11.03 -2.13 -3.56
C SER A 2 10.71 -1.63 -4.98
N LYS A 3 9.48 -1.19 -5.20
CA LYS A 3 9.04 -0.52 -6.44
C LYS A 3 8.59 0.90 -6.09
N ARG A 4 8.90 1.87 -6.95
CA ARG A 4 8.46 3.26 -6.79
C ARG A 4 7.15 3.48 -7.54
N VAL A 5 6.21 4.12 -6.88
CA VAL A 5 4.95 4.58 -7.46
C VAL A 5 4.81 6.08 -7.18
N TYR A 6 4.04 6.78 -8.03
CA TYR A 6 3.66 8.17 -7.82
C TYR A 6 2.17 8.20 -7.52
N LEU A 7 1.78 8.91 -6.45
CA LEU A 7 0.39 9.06 -6.01
C LEU A 7 0.02 10.54 -6.07
N THR A 8 -1.18 10.82 -6.55
CA THR A 8 -1.82 12.14 -6.39
C THR A 8 -2.76 12.06 -5.20
N LEU A 9 -2.55 12.91 -4.21
CA LEU A 9 -3.34 12.97 -2.98
C LEU A 9 -4.10 14.30 -2.95
N ALA A 10 -5.26 14.33 -2.29
CA ALA A 10 -5.90 15.58 -1.94
C ALA A 10 -5.04 16.34 -0.92
N ASP A 11 -5.03 17.67 -1.00
CA ASP A 11 -4.21 18.52 -0.12
C ASP A 11 -4.45 18.21 1.36
N THR A 12 -5.72 18.06 1.76
CA THR A 12 -6.11 17.74 3.14
C THR A 12 -5.54 16.41 3.65
N VAL A 13 -5.35 15.43 2.76
CA VAL A 13 -4.72 14.14 3.08
C VAL A 13 -3.22 14.31 3.24
N TYR A 14 -2.58 15.08 2.35
CA TYR A 14 -1.16 15.34 2.43
C TYR A 14 -0.78 16.11 3.70
N GLU A 15 -1.52 17.16 4.05
CA GLU A 15 -1.31 17.95 5.27
C GLU A 15 -1.46 17.10 6.55
N ALA A 16 -2.38 16.13 6.56
CA ALA A 16 -2.51 15.19 7.67
C ALA A 16 -1.29 14.24 7.76
N LEU A 17 -0.81 13.74 6.62
CA LEU A 17 0.39 12.89 6.57
C LEU A 17 1.65 13.66 6.97
N GLU A 18 1.77 14.93 6.57
CA GLU A 18 2.92 15.77 6.90
C GLU A 18 3.03 15.97 8.41
N ARG A 19 1.96 16.44 9.07
CA ARG A 19 1.93 16.60 10.53
C ARG A 19 2.23 15.31 11.27
N TRP A 20 1.71 14.18 10.78
CA TRP A 20 1.97 12.90 11.42
C TRP A 20 3.42 12.42 11.22
N ALA A 21 4.00 12.66 10.04
CA ALA A 21 5.39 12.31 9.76
C ALA A 21 6.36 13.17 10.58
N GLU A 22 6.07 14.45 10.75
CA GLU A 22 6.82 15.38 11.61
C GLU A 22 6.84 14.92 13.07
N ASP A 23 5.68 14.57 13.63
CA ASP A 23 5.55 14.02 15.00
C ASP A 23 6.42 12.76 15.20
N GLN A 24 6.54 11.92 14.18
CA GLN A 24 7.39 10.71 14.19
C GLN A 24 8.85 10.96 13.82
N GLY A 25 9.23 12.19 13.44
CA GLY A 25 10.60 12.52 13.01
C GLY A 25 11.05 11.76 11.74
N ARG A 26 10.15 11.54 10.78
CA ARG A 26 10.43 10.76 9.55
C ARG A 26 9.93 11.46 8.27
N PRO A 27 10.46 11.11 7.09
CA PRO A 27 9.93 11.62 5.83
C PRO A 27 8.49 11.16 5.55
N VAL A 28 7.66 12.05 4.98
CA VAL A 28 6.27 11.76 4.56
C VAL A 28 6.19 10.53 3.65
N ALA A 29 7.12 10.38 2.70
CA ALA A 29 7.16 9.25 1.78
C ALA A 29 7.33 7.91 2.50
N ASN A 30 8.12 7.88 3.59
CA ASN A 30 8.30 6.68 4.38
C ASN A 30 7.00 6.34 5.12
N LEU A 31 6.33 7.34 5.72
CA LEU A 31 5.04 7.16 6.39
C LEU A 31 3.99 6.63 5.42
N ALA A 32 3.85 7.26 4.26
CA ALA A 32 2.93 6.82 3.22
C ALA A 32 3.20 5.37 2.80
N ALA A 33 4.46 4.99 2.58
CA ALA A 33 4.81 3.62 2.23
C ALA A 33 4.39 2.60 3.31
N TYR A 34 4.66 2.91 4.59
CA TYR A 34 4.24 2.06 5.71
C TYR A 34 2.72 1.95 5.81
N LEU A 35 1.98 3.05 5.65
CA LEU A 35 0.53 3.04 5.71
C LEU A 35 -0.09 2.24 4.57
N VAL A 36 0.47 2.33 3.37
CA VAL A 36 0.06 1.50 2.23
C VAL A 36 0.31 0.02 2.51
N GLU A 37 1.46 -0.33 3.08
CA GLU A 37 1.77 -1.72 3.48
C GLU A 37 0.74 -2.25 4.49
N LYS A 38 0.44 -1.49 5.55
CA LYS A 38 -0.59 -1.88 6.53
C LYS A 38 -1.99 -1.99 5.95
N ALA A 39 -2.36 -1.11 5.03
CA ALA A 39 -3.64 -1.20 4.34
C ALA A 39 -3.73 -2.46 3.45
N VAL A 40 -2.63 -2.83 2.79
CA VAL A 40 -2.55 -4.04 1.96
C VAL A 40 -2.59 -5.30 2.83
N GLU A 41 -1.82 -5.37 3.91
CA GLU A 41 -1.87 -6.49 4.88
C GLU A 41 -3.31 -6.71 5.36
N LYS A 42 -3.97 -5.65 5.82
CA LYS A 42 -5.37 -5.72 6.26
C LYS A 42 -6.32 -6.18 5.15
N ALA A 43 -6.11 -5.71 3.92
CA ALA A 43 -6.93 -6.13 2.78
C ALA A 43 -6.70 -7.61 2.39
N GLN A 44 -5.53 -8.16 2.66
CA GLN A 44 -5.26 -9.60 2.50
C GLN A 44 -5.96 -10.42 3.59
N GLU A 45 -5.88 -9.98 4.86
CA GLU A 45 -6.58 -10.61 5.98
C GLU A 45 -8.11 -10.60 5.79
N ASP A 46 -8.64 -9.50 5.28
CA ASP A 46 -10.06 -9.34 4.96
C ASP A 46 -10.48 -10.06 3.64
N GLU A 47 -9.59 -10.83 3.00
CA GLU A 47 -9.78 -11.53 1.71
C GLU A 47 -10.25 -10.62 0.54
N LYS A 48 -9.94 -9.31 0.60
CA LYS A 48 -10.33 -8.32 -0.43
C LYS A 48 -9.40 -8.30 -1.64
N ILE A 49 -8.18 -8.80 -1.49
CA ILE A 49 -7.20 -8.90 -2.57
C ILE A 49 -7.20 -10.34 -3.09
N PRO A 50 -7.45 -10.58 -4.38
CA PRO A 50 -7.39 -11.91 -4.95
C PRO A 50 -6.05 -12.59 -4.67
N SER A 51 -6.08 -13.86 -4.25
CA SER A 51 -4.87 -14.68 -4.14
C SER A 51 -4.18 -14.76 -5.51
N LYS A 52 -2.85 -14.74 -5.52
CA LYS A 52 -2.04 -14.79 -6.75
C LYS A 52 -2.19 -16.12 -7.51
N GLU A 53 -2.83 -17.12 -6.91
CA GLU A 53 -3.08 -18.41 -7.56
C GLU A 53 -4.49 -18.47 -8.16
N LYS A 54 -4.56 -18.27 -9.47
CA LYS A 54 -5.30 -19.14 -10.42
C LYS A 54 -5.16 -18.62 -11.85
N LYS A 55 -4.26 -19.26 -12.61
CA LYS A 55 -4.50 -19.81 -13.96
C LYS A 55 -3.20 -20.47 -14.46
N GLU A 56 -2.92 -21.67 -13.97
CA GLU A 56 -2.41 -22.68 -14.89
C GLU A 56 -3.65 -23.39 -15.47
N PRO A 57 -3.98 -23.23 -16.76
CA PRO A 57 -4.87 -24.18 -17.38
C PRO A 57 -4.15 -25.52 -17.40
N ILE A 58 -4.60 -26.46 -16.58
CA ILE A 58 -4.32 -27.88 -16.77
C ILE A 58 -4.98 -28.23 -18.11
N VAL A 59 -4.21 -28.14 -19.20
CA VAL A 59 -4.62 -28.69 -20.48
C VAL A 59 -4.25 -30.17 -20.44
N ASP A 60 -5.21 -30.97 -19.98
CA ASP A 60 -5.17 -32.42 -20.17
C ASP A 60 -5.70 -32.73 -21.57
N ARG A 61 -4.82 -33.17 -22.47
CA ARG A 61 -5.14 -33.85 -23.73
C ARG A 61 -4.02 -34.80 -24.13
#